data_AF-A0A137QKS2-F1
#
_entry.id   AF-A0A137QKS2-F1
#
_cell.length_a   1.000
_cell.length_b   1.000
_cell.length_c   1.000
_cell.angle_alpha   90.00
_cell.angle_beta   90.00
_cell.angle_gamma   90.00
#
_symmetry.space_group_name_H-M   'P 1'
#
loop_
_entity.id
_entity.type
_entity.pdbx_description
1 polymer ?
#
loop_
_entity_poly.entity_id
_entity_poly.type
_entity_poly.pdbx_seq_one_letter_code
_entity_poly.pdbx_strand_id
1 'polypeptide(L)' 'MKYLIRWKGYSPSDDTWEWEDDLEYSRELLREYKTTNKLPQDNAGTHFKPTK' A
#
# COMPACT_ATOMS: atom_id res chain seq x y z
N MET A 1 -1.61 -5.91 3.59
CA MET A 1 -2.33 -4.77 4.24
C MET A 1 -2.94 -3.89 3.16
N LYS A 2 -3.97 -3.10 3.49
CA LYS A 2 -4.54 -2.08 2.58
C LYS A 2 -4.15 -0.67 3.02
N TYR A 3 -3.95 0.22 2.05
CA TYR A 3 -3.63 1.63 2.26
C TYR A 3 -4.61 2.51 1.49
N LEU A 4 -4.98 3.64 2.10
CA LEU A 4 -5.76 4.67 1.42
C LEU A 4 -4.81 5.54 0.59
N ILE A 5 -5.01 5.59 -0.72
CA ILE A 5 -4.12 6.26 -1.66
C ILE A 5 -4.71 7.60 -2.11
N ARG A 6 -3.92 8.66 -1.94
CA ARG A 6 -4.19 9.98 -2.52
C ARG A 6 -3.60 10.05 -3.93
N TRP A 7 -4.47 10.06 -4.94
CA TRP A 7 -4.05 10.14 -6.33
C TRP A 7 -3.67 11.56 -6.74
N LYS A 8 -2.55 11.71 -7.44
CA LYS A 8 -2.09 13.02 -7.93
C LYS A 8 -3.04 13.53 -9.01
N GLY A 9 -3.57 14.74 -8.81
CA GLY A 9 -4.51 15.38 -9.77
C GLY A 9 -5.97 15.02 -9.56
N TYR A 10 -6.28 14.20 -8.55
CA TYR A 10 -7.65 13.83 -8.18
C TYR A 10 -8.06 14.45 -6.84
N SER A 11 -9.35 14.46 -6.58
CA SER A 11 -9.90 14.97 -5.34
C SER A 11 -9.76 13.94 -4.22
N PRO A 12 -9.80 14.35 -2.94
CA PRO A 12 -9.87 13.43 -1.81
C PRO A 12 -11.01 12.42 -1.87
N SER A 13 -12.08 12.73 -2.60
CA SER A 13 -13.22 11.84 -2.84
C SER A 13 -12.87 10.63 -3.70
N ASP A 14 -11.80 10.73 -4.49
CA ASP A 14 -11.32 9.68 -5.39
C ASP A 14 -10.28 8.79 -4.71
N ASP A 15 -10.00 9.00 -3.42
CA ASP A 15 -9.05 8.19 -2.67
C ASP A 15 -9.55 6.74 -2.59
N THR A 16 -8.70 5.78 -2.97
CA THR A 16 -9.05 4.36 -3.00
C THR A 16 -8.22 3.55 -2.02
N TRP A 17 -8.80 2.44 -1.53
CA TRP A 17 -8.12 1.47 -0.69
C TRP A 17 -7.44 0.40 -1.55
N GLU A 18 -6.13 0.52 -1.73
CA GLU A 18 -5.32 -0.39 -2.52
C GLU A 18 -4.58 -1.40 -1.63
N TRP A 19 -4.33 -2.60 -2.16
CA TRP A 19 -3.46 -3.56 -1.49
C TRP A 19 -2.00 -3.17 -1.66
N GLU A 20 -1.20 -3.44 -0.64
CA GLU A 20 0.25 -3.28 -0.72
C GLU A 20 0.88 -3.95 -1.95
N ASP A 21 0.39 -5.15 -2.28
CA ASP A 21 0.90 -5.94 -3.40
C ASP A 21 0.62 -5.27 -4.76
N ASP A 22 -0.47 -4.50 -4.86
CA ASP A 22 -0.85 -3.75 -6.06
C ASP A 22 -0.03 -2.45 -6.22
N LEU A 23 0.60 -1.97 -5.13
CA LEU A 23 1.41 -0.75 -5.09
C LEU A 23 2.90 -1.02 -5.40
N GLU A 24 3.18 -1.98 -6.27
CA GLU A 24 4.55 -2.37 -6.67
C GLU A 24 5.39 -1.17 -7.15
N TYR A 25 4.79 -0.26 -7.92
CA TYR A 25 5.45 0.93 -8.44
C TYR A 25 5.64 2.05 -7.42
N SER A 26 5.05 1.93 -6.23
CA SER A 26 5.10 2.93 -5.15
C SER A 26 5.78 2.38 -3.88
N ARG A 27 6.56 1.31 -4.01
CA ARG A 27 7.26 0.65 -2.87
C ARG A 27 8.17 1.60 -2.08
N GLU A 28 8.85 2.53 -2.73
CA GLU A 28 9.72 3.50 -2.04
C GLU A 28 8.93 4.44 -1.14
N LEU A 29 7.85 5.03 -1.68
CA LEU A 29 6.92 5.88 -0.93
C LEU A 29 6.29 5.10 0.23
N LEU A 30 5.90 3.86 -0.01
CA LEU A 30 5.31 3.01 1.02
C LEU A 30 6.32 2.67 2.12
N ARG A 31 7.58 2.40 1.76
CA ARG A 31 8.66 2.14 2.73
C ARG A 31 8.93 3.35 3.61
N GLU A 32 8.95 4.55 3.03
CA GLU A 32 9.11 5.81 3.77
C GLU A 32 7.93 6.04 4.71
N TYR A 33 6.70 5.90 4.21
CA TYR A 33 5.49 6.01 5.02
C TYR A 33 5.50 5.03 6.20
N LYS A 34 5.83 3.77 5.96
CA LYS A 34 5.95 2.74 7.01
C LYS A 34 7.04 3.11 8.02
N THR A 35 8.20 3.58 7.58
CA THR A 35 9.31 3.97 8.46
C THR A 35 8.92 5.14 9.36
N THR A 36 8.32 6.18 8.77
CA THR A 36 7.85 7.38 9.48
C THR A 36 6.79 7.05 10.53
N ASN A 37 5.88 6.12 10.21
CA ASN A 37 4.83 5.68 11.12
C ASN A 37 5.23 4.50 12.02
N LYS A 38 6.49 4.06 11.99
CA LYS A 38 7.01 2.92 12.76
C LYS A 38 6.21 1.63 12.52
N LEU A 39 5.74 1.43 11.29
CA LEU A 39 5.02 0.24 10.87
C LEU A 39 5.98 -0.89 10.44
N PRO A 40 5.59 -2.16 10.61
CA PRO A 40 6.35 -3.29 10.09
C PRO A 40 6.52 -3.20 8.57
N GLN A 41 7.75 -3.46 8.09
CA GLN A 41 8.05 -3.46 6.66
C GLN A 41 7.55 -4.73 5.97
N ASP A 42 7.60 -5.87 6.66
CA ASP A 42 7.10 -7.15 6.17
C ASP A 42 5.67 -7.42 6.63
N ASN A 43 4.79 -7.66 5.65
CA ASN A 43 3.51 -8.31 5.86
C ASN A 43 3.71 -9.83 5.78
N ALA A 44 4.40 -10.43 6.75
CA ALA A 44 4.73 -11.86 6.75
C ALA A 44 3.52 -12.82 6.86
N GLY A 45 2.29 -12.39 6.56
CA GLY A 45 1.07 -13.17 6.79
C GLY A 45 -0.08 -13.00 5.79
N THR A 46 0.08 -12.33 4.65
CA THR A 46 -1.03 -12.17 3.69
C THR A 46 -0.69 -12.50 2.24
N HIS A 47 0.34 -13.31 1.99
CA HIS A 47 0.54 -13.91 0.67
C HIS A 47 -0.43 -15.09 0.51
N PHE A 48 -1.72 -14.80 0.43
CA PHE A 48 -2.67 -15.73 -0.17
C PHE A 48 -2.60 -15.50 -1.68
N LYS A 49 -1.62 -16.11 -2.34
CA LYS A 49 -1.71 -16.34 -3.78
C LYS A 49 -2.89 -17.30 -3.98
N PRO A 50 -3.95 -16.93 -4.72
CA PRO A 50 -4.88 -17.93 -5.21
C PRO A 50 -4.09 -18.77 -6.21
N THR A 51 -3.68 -19.96 -5.80
CA THR A 51 -3.15 -20.96 -6.72
C THR A 51 -4.28 -21.33 -7.66
N LYS A 52 -4.15 -20.94 -8.93
CA LYS A 52 -5.01 -21.44 -10.01
C LYS A 52 -4.49 -22.80 -10.46
#